data_AF-A0A926TIF4-F1
#
_entry.id   AF-A0A926TIF4-F1
#
_cell.length_a   1.000
_cell.length_b   1.000
_cell.length_c   1.000
_cell.angle_alpha   90.00
_cell.angle_beta   90.00
_cell.angle_gamma   90.00
#
_symmetry.space_group_name_H-M   'P 1'
#
loop_
_entity.id
_entity.type
_entity.pdbx_description
1 polymer ?
#
loop_
_entity_poly.entity_id
_entity_poly.type
_entity_poly.pdbx_seq_one_letter_code
_entity_poly.pdbx_strand_id
1 'polypeptide(L)'
;MNTDFEQKIWRAGIEKYSYSEKEWKELIKALLDDFQQFIDQSFERTLEAEIDVLNPQSPSFSQWIWTQEEKPSPLSIVWTGVIGGQMVGTENGEDFFQVSLTLFLFEAADKKRICLTTGESVLEFTFERDTESHGYWRGHGWREDEWGEWEDVAYE
;
A
#
# COMPACT_ATOMS: atom_id res chain seq x y z
N MET A 1 -4.49 1.82 -12.49
CA MET A 1 -4.13 0.41 -12.79
C MET A 1 -4.92 -0.06 -14.02
N ASN A 2 -4.76 -1.30 -14.53
CA ASN A 2 -5.68 -1.84 -15.56
C ASN A 2 -6.98 -2.35 -14.90
N THR A 3 -8.13 -2.05 -15.49
CA THR A 3 -9.47 -2.48 -15.07
C THR A 3 -9.58 -3.99 -14.79
N ASP A 4 -8.88 -4.87 -15.53
CA ASP A 4 -8.91 -6.32 -15.27
C ASP A 4 -8.34 -6.65 -13.88
N PHE A 5 -7.21 -6.04 -13.51
CA PHE A 5 -6.61 -6.24 -12.19
C PHE A 5 -7.47 -5.63 -11.09
N GLU A 6 -8.08 -4.46 -11.32
CA GLU A 6 -8.97 -3.84 -10.35
C GLU A 6 -10.16 -4.76 -10.04
N GLN A 7 -10.78 -5.33 -11.09
CA GLN A 7 -11.86 -6.30 -10.94
C GLN A 7 -11.43 -7.56 -10.19
N LYS A 8 -10.19 -8.03 -10.38
CA LYS A 8 -9.65 -9.16 -9.60
C LYS A 8 -9.51 -8.82 -8.12
N ILE A 9 -9.03 -7.63 -7.77
CA ILE A 9 -8.99 -7.18 -6.36
C ILE A 9 -10.39 -7.19 -5.76
N TRP A 10 -11.36 -6.58 -6.43
CA TRP A 10 -12.74 -6.44 -5.92
C TRP A 10 -13.50 -7.76 -5.79
N ARG A 11 -13.03 -8.82 -6.43
CA ARG A 11 -13.65 -10.16 -6.44
C ARG A 11 -12.86 -11.19 -5.66
N ALA A 12 -11.66 -10.85 -5.19
CA ALA A 12 -10.85 -11.73 -4.37
C ALA A 12 -11.64 -12.17 -3.12
N GLY A 13 -11.59 -13.46 -2.79
CA GLY A 13 -12.33 -14.05 -1.66
C GLY A 13 -13.84 -14.24 -1.87
N ILE A 14 -14.44 -13.60 -2.88
CA ILE A 14 -15.89 -13.69 -3.15
C ILE A 14 -16.22 -14.83 -4.13
N GLU A 15 -15.39 -15.05 -5.15
CA GLU A 15 -15.64 -16.06 -6.17
C GLU A 15 -15.28 -17.49 -5.70
N LYS A 16 -15.94 -18.50 -6.28
CA LYS A 16 -15.61 -19.93 -6.04
C LYS A 16 -14.23 -20.35 -6.57
N TYR A 17 -13.61 -19.52 -7.41
CA TYR A 17 -12.35 -19.82 -8.08
C TYR A 17 -11.21 -19.05 -7.42
N SER A 18 -10.19 -19.76 -6.98
CA SER A 18 -8.95 -19.17 -6.44
C SER A 18 -8.05 -18.71 -7.59
N TYR A 19 -7.53 -17.49 -7.48
CA TYR A 19 -6.43 -17.06 -8.35
C TYR A 19 -5.19 -17.92 -8.09
N SER A 20 -4.47 -18.23 -9.16
CA SER A 20 -3.17 -18.87 -9.06
C SER A 20 -2.15 -17.94 -8.38
N GLU A 21 -1.10 -18.51 -7.81
CA GLU A 21 0.02 -17.74 -7.25
C GLU A 21 0.63 -16.78 -8.29
N LYS A 22 0.68 -17.20 -9.57
CA LYS A 22 1.15 -16.36 -10.67
C LYS A 22 0.25 -15.13 -10.87
N GLU A 23 -1.06 -15.31 -10.83
CA GLU A 23 -2.02 -14.20 -10.96
C GLU A 23 -1.90 -13.23 -9.78
N TRP A 24 -1.71 -13.73 -8.56
CA TRP A 24 -1.42 -12.89 -7.40
C TRP A 24 -0.14 -12.10 -7.58
N LYS A 25 0.96 -12.72 -8.03
CA LYS A 25 2.22 -12.02 -8.30
C LYS A 25 2.06 -10.92 -9.36
N GLU A 26 1.28 -11.18 -10.41
CA GLU A 26 0.98 -10.18 -11.43
C GLU A 26 0.14 -9.01 -10.88
N LEU A 27 -0.83 -9.30 -10.01
CA LEU A 27 -1.68 -8.32 -9.35
C LEU A 27 -0.89 -7.45 -8.36
N ILE A 28 -0.05 -8.05 -7.51
CA ILE A 28 0.81 -7.32 -6.56
C ILE A 28 1.80 -6.44 -7.33
N LYS A 29 2.38 -6.95 -8.42
CA LYS A 29 3.22 -6.15 -9.30
C LYS A 29 2.46 -4.95 -9.85
N ALA A 30 1.24 -5.15 -10.37
CA ALA A 30 0.44 -4.07 -10.93
C ALA A 30 0.08 -3.01 -9.88
N LEU A 31 -0.24 -3.41 -8.65
CA LEU A 31 -0.48 -2.51 -7.51
C LEU A 31 0.75 -1.67 -7.17
N LEU A 32 1.92 -2.30 -7.10
CA LEU A 32 3.18 -1.61 -6.80
C LEU A 32 3.59 -0.67 -7.93
N ASP A 33 3.46 -1.10 -9.19
CA ASP A 33 3.76 -0.27 -10.36
C ASP A 33 2.82 0.95 -10.43
N ASP A 34 1.55 0.80 -10.04
CA ASP A 34 0.56 1.88 -9.90
C ASP A 34 0.90 2.81 -8.71
N PHE A 35 1.30 2.25 -7.57
CA PHE A 35 1.73 3.02 -6.41
C PHE A 35 2.97 3.86 -6.71
N GLN A 36 3.95 3.33 -7.44
CA GLN A 36 5.12 4.10 -7.91
C GLN A 36 4.71 5.34 -8.72
N GLN A 37 3.68 5.23 -9.56
CA GLN A 37 3.16 6.37 -10.32
C GLN A 37 2.45 7.37 -9.41
N PHE A 38 1.69 6.87 -8.42
CA PHE A 38 0.98 7.71 -7.46
C PHE A 38 1.92 8.58 -6.62
N ILE A 39 3.02 8.01 -6.10
CA ILE A 39 4.01 8.76 -5.30
C ILE A 39 5.11 9.44 -6.12
N ASP A 40 5.07 9.30 -7.46
CA ASP A 40 6.11 9.76 -8.40
C ASP A 40 7.55 9.40 -7.98
N GLN A 41 7.73 8.18 -7.43
CA GLN A 41 9.01 7.72 -6.90
C GLN A 41 9.22 6.22 -7.20
N SER A 42 10.43 5.86 -7.62
CA SER A 42 10.83 4.46 -7.78
C SER A 42 11.29 3.85 -6.46
N PHE A 43 11.01 2.57 -6.27
CA PHE A 43 11.47 1.80 -5.10
C PHE A 43 11.85 0.37 -5.50
N GLU A 44 12.56 -0.28 -4.60
CA GLU A 44 12.88 -1.71 -4.66
C GLU A 44 11.85 -2.53 -3.87
N ARG A 45 11.86 -3.85 -4.11
CA ARG A 45 10.95 -4.80 -3.46
C ARG A 45 11.63 -6.15 -3.25
N THR A 46 11.14 -6.94 -2.30
CA THR A 46 11.58 -8.34 -2.17
C THR A 46 11.32 -9.10 -3.46
N LEU A 47 12.18 -10.09 -3.75
CA LEU A 47 12.03 -10.92 -4.96
C LEU A 47 10.71 -11.70 -4.98
N GLU A 48 10.30 -12.20 -3.82
CA GLU A 48 9.09 -12.97 -3.65
C GLU A 48 8.13 -12.23 -2.70
N ALA A 49 6.84 -12.29 -3.04
CA ALA A 49 5.76 -11.92 -2.14
C ALA A 49 5.31 -13.14 -1.34
N GLU A 50 4.94 -12.94 -0.08
CA GLU A 50 4.29 -13.96 0.72
C GLU A 50 2.81 -13.99 0.32
N ILE A 51 2.30 -15.12 -0.15
CA ILE A 51 0.93 -15.28 -0.65
C ILE A 51 0.30 -16.48 0.05
N ASP A 52 -0.78 -16.27 0.78
CA ASP A 52 -1.62 -17.36 1.32
C ASP A 52 -2.91 -17.46 0.52
N VAL A 53 -3.05 -18.57 -0.20
CA VAL A 53 -4.24 -18.93 -0.99
C VAL A 53 -4.79 -20.29 -0.59
N LEU A 54 -4.39 -20.82 0.57
CA LEU A 54 -4.88 -22.11 1.06
C LEU A 54 -6.39 -22.11 1.28
N ASN A 55 -6.93 -20.95 1.68
CA ASN A 55 -8.36 -20.69 1.71
C ASN A 55 -8.74 -19.71 0.59
N PRO A 56 -9.39 -20.16 -0.50
CA PRO A 56 -9.84 -19.30 -1.58
C PRO A 56 -10.80 -18.18 -1.15
N GLN A 57 -11.49 -18.34 -0.02
CA GLN A 57 -12.42 -17.35 0.54
C GLN A 57 -11.73 -16.36 1.49
N SER A 58 -10.47 -16.60 1.83
CA SER A 58 -9.67 -15.72 2.68
C SER A 58 -8.24 -15.64 2.17
N PRO A 59 -8.02 -15.23 0.90
CA PRO A 59 -6.68 -15.04 0.40
C PRO A 59 -6.00 -13.89 1.16
N SER A 60 -4.67 -13.94 1.22
CA SER A 60 -3.88 -12.80 1.68
C SER A 60 -2.52 -12.74 0.99
N PHE A 61 -1.91 -11.56 0.99
CA PHE A 61 -0.54 -11.40 0.56
C PHE A 61 0.18 -10.32 1.37
N SER A 62 1.51 -10.38 1.37
CA SER A 62 2.36 -9.27 1.79
C SER A 62 3.65 -9.19 0.95
N GLN A 63 4.17 -7.99 0.77
CA GLN A 63 5.48 -7.78 0.13
C GLN A 63 6.17 -6.54 0.71
N TRP A 64 7.48 -6.68 0.96
CA TRP A 64 8.31 -5.57 1.43
C TRP A 64 8.83 -4.74 0.27
N ILE A 65 8.85 -3.42 0.46
CA ILE A 65 9.33 -2.41 -0.49
C ILE A 65 10.21 -1.38 0.24
N TRP A 66 11.17 -0.76 -0.46
CA TRP A 66 12.03 0.26 0.14
C TRP A 66 12.64 1.17 -0.90
N THR A 67 12.93 2.41 -0.52
CA THR A 67 13.77 3.30 -1.32
C THR A 67 15.24 3.07 -1.01
N GLN A 68 16.08 3.12 -2.05
CA GLN A 68 17.53 3.23 -1.86
C GLN A 68 17.93 4.70 -1.71
N GLU A 69 19.09 4.90 -1.09
CA GLU A 69 19.70 6.19 -0.76
C GLU A 69 19.50 7.25 -1.86
N GLU A 70 18.74 8.30 -1.55
CA GLU A 70 18.79 9.53 -2.32
C GLU A 70 19.95 10.41 -1.86
N LYS A 71 20.44 11.20 -2.83
CA LYS A 71 21.65 12.04 -2.81
C LYS A 71 21.89 12.73 -1.47
N PRO A 72 23.17 13.04 -1.13
CA PRO A 72 23.53 13.76 0.08
C PRO A 72 22.91 15.16 0.09
N SER A 73 21.68 15.23 0.59
CA SER A 73 20.96 16.43 0.99
C SER A 73 21.03 16.47 2.52
N PRO A 74 21.20 17.65 3.13
CA PRO A 74 21.15 17.79 4.58
C PRO A 74 19.79 17.38 5.19
N LEU A 75 18.74 17.26 4.36
CA LEU A 75 17.46 16.69 4.72
C LEU A 75 17.02 15.76 3.57
N SER A 76 17.14 14.45 3.78
CA SER A 76 16.57 13.43 2.90
C SER A 76 15.92 12.32 3.73
N ILE A 77 14.80 11.82 3.23
CA ILE A 77 14.00 10.77 3.88
C ILE A 77 14.13 9.52 3.03
N VAL A 78 14.43 8.39 3.67
CA VAL A 78 14.28 7.05 3.07
C VAL A 78 13.19 6.31 3.81
N TRP A 79 12.58 5.34 3.15
CA TRP A 79 11.50 4.59 3.74
C TRP A 79 11.58 3.11 3.39
N THR A 80 11.10 2.27 4.31
CA THR A 80 10.76 0.88 4.06
C THR A 80 9.26 0.73 4.27
N GLY A 81 8.63 -0.19 3.58
CA GLY A 81 7.20 -0.40 3.71
C GLY A 81 6.77 -1.81 3.40
N VAL A 82 5.54 -2.10 3.78
CA VAL A 82 4.88 -3.37 3.49
C VAL A 82 3.57 -3.08 2.80
N ILE A 83 3.38 -3.63 1.60
CA ILE A 83 2.06 -3.76 0.99
C ILE A 83 1.45 -5.05 1.50
N GLY A 84 0.17 -5.00 1.87
CA GLY A 84 -0.60 -6.15 2.32
C GLY A 84 -1.98 -6.17 1.68
N GLY A 85 -2.50 -7.37 1.47
CA GLY A 85 -3.89 -7.56 1.07
C GLY A 85 -4.52 -8.70 1.85
N GLN A 86 -5.74 -8.52 2.33
CA GLN A 86 -6.49 -9.56 3.06
C GLN A 86 -8.00 -9.32 2.99
N MET A 87 -8.78 -10.36 3.31
CA MET A 87 -10.21 -10.21 3.56
C MET A 87 -10.44 -9.48 4.89
N VAL A 88 -11.30 -8.47 4.86
CA VAL A 88 -11.71 -7.69 6.03
C VAL A 88 -13.24 -7.73 6.10
N GLY A 89 -13.75 -8.12 7.26
CA GLY A 89 -15.18 -8.12 7.54
C GLY A 89 -15.65 -6.74 7.99
N THR A 90 -16.82 -6.31 7.52
CA THR A 90 -17.52 -5.16 8.09
C THR A 90 -18.41 -5.59 9.26
N GLU A 91 -18.76 -4.66 10.15
CA GLU A 91 -19.77 -4.90 11.21
C GLU A 91 -21.13 -5.33 10.63
N ASN A 92 -21.38 -5.00 9.36
CA ASN A 92 -22.60 -5.37 8.62
C ASN A 92 -22.56 -6.77 7.99
N GLY A 93 -21.46 -7.51 8.15
CA GLY A 93 -21.31 -8.90 7.70
C GLY A 93 -20.96 -9.08 6.22
N GLU A 94 -20.61 -8.01 5.52
CA GLU A 94 -20.05 -8.10 4.17
C GLU A 94 -18.52 -8.11 4.26
N ASP A 95 -17.92 -9.23 3.86
CA ASP A 95 -16.47 -9.37 3.73
C ASP A 95 -16.03 -8.82 2.37
N PHE A 96 -14.95 -8.04 2.37
CA PHE A 96 -14.34 -7.52 1.15
C PHE A 96 -12.83 -7.63 1.24
N PHE A 97 -12.17 -7.72 0.09
CA PHE A 97 -10.72 -7.73 0.04
C PHE A 97 -10.18 -6.30 0.10
N GLN A 98 -9.33 -6.01 1.09
CA GLN A 98 -8.69 -4.73 1.27
C GLN A 98 -7.20 -4.84 0.93
N VAL A 99 -6.67 -3.81 0.27
CA VAL A 99 -5.23 -3.62 0.07
C VAL A 99 -4.79 -2.37 0.82
N SER A 100 -3.75 -2.51 1.63
CA SER A 100 -3.13 -1.41 2.36
C SER A 100 -1.61 -1.43 2.16
N LEU A 101 -0.99 -0.28 2.40
CA LEU A 101 0.45 -0.11 2.32
C LEU A 101 0.89 0.81 3.45
N THR A 102 1.82 0.32 4.27
CA THR A 102 2.37 1.09 5.40
C THR A 102 3.84 1.36 5.15
N LEU A 103 4.22 2.63 5.13
CA LEU A 103 5.60 3.09 5.03
C LEU A 103 6.12 3.52 6.40
N PHE A 104 7.37 3.20 6.69
CA PHE A 104 8.11 3.60 7.88
C PHE A 104 9.23 4.56 7.46
N LEU A 105 9.27 5.75 8.04
CA LEU A 105 10.17 6.82 7.62
C LEU A 105 11.46 6.88 8.44
N PHE A 106 12.58 7.12 7.76
CA PHE A 106 13.92 7.23 8.33
C PHE A 106 14.66 8.43 7.76
N GLU A 107 15.48 9.08 8.58
CA GLU A 107 16.48 10.04 8.11
C GLU A 107 17.52 9.29 7.28
N ALA A 108 17.79 9.75 6.06
CA ALA A 108 18.67 9.03 5.14
C ALA A 108 20.14 9.00 5.62
N ALA A 109 20.60 10.07 6.27
CA ALA A 109 22.01 10.24 6.64
C ALA A 109 22.49 9.23 7.68
N ASP A 110 21.66 8.94 8.69
CA ASP A 110 22.01 8.04 9.79
C ASP A 110 21.06 6.85 9.95
N LYS A 111 20.06 6.72 9.07
CA LYS A 111 19.04 5.67 9.04
C LYS A 111 18.30 5.55 10.37
N LYS A 112 18.20 6.64 11.13
CA LYS A 112 17.35 6.67 12.32
C LYS A 112 15.91 6.85 11.93
N ARG A 113 15.03 6.13 12.64
CA ARG A 113 13.59 6.29 12.51
C ARG A 113 13.24 7.73 12.87
N ILE A 114 12.47 8.39 12.00
CA ILE A 114 11.90 9.70 12.30
C ILE A 114 10.92 9.48 13.45
N CYS A 115 10.95 10.30 14.50
CA CYS A 115 9.99 10.19 15.61
C CYS A 115 9.20 11.48 15.67
N LEU A 116 7.90 11.41 15.39
CA LEU A 116 7.00 12.55 15.60
C LEU A 116 6.57 12.63 17.07
N THR A 117 6.13 13.80 17.50
CA THR A 117 5.57 14.04 18.83
C THR A 117 4.28 13.25 19.07
N THR A 118 3.57 12.91 17.99
CA THR A 118 2.39 12.02 17.96
C THR A 118 2.76 10.55 18.09
N GLY A 119 4.06 10.20 18.02
CA GLY A 119 4.57 8.83 18.19
C GLY A 119 4.54 7.98 16.92
N GLU A 120 3.79 8.40 15.90
CA GLU A 120 3.71 7.70 14.62
C GLU A 120 4.68 8.32 13.61
N SER A 121 5.38 7.49 12.86
CA SER A 121 6.33 7.93 11.83
C SER A 121 6.09 7.13 10.55
N VAL A 122 4.81 6.93 10.29
CA VAL A 122 4.34 6.03 9.27
C VAL A 122 3.41 6.78 8.34
N LEU A 123 3.43 6.37 7.08
CA LEU A 123 2.43 6.78 6.10
C LEU A 123 1.60 5.55 5.78
N GLU A 124 0.29 5.68 5.89
CA GLU A 124 -0.63 4.59 5.54
C GLU A 124 -1.37 4.93 4.27
N PHE A 125 -1.49 3.96 3.39
CA PHE A 125 -2.24 4.08 2.15
C PHE A 125 -3.20 2.90 2.02
N THR A 126 -4.35 3.14 1.41
CA THR A 126 -5.27 2.08 1.01
C THR A 126 -5.60 2.22 -0.47
N PHE A 127 -5.74 1.09 -1.15
CA PHE A 127 -6.28 1.07 -2.51
C PHE A 127 -7.80 0.97 -2.42
N GLU A 128 -8.48 2.06 -2.75
CA GLU A 128 -9.93 2.22 -2.64
C GLU A 128 -10.60 2.14 -4.02
N ARG A 129 -11.91 1.88 -4.01
CA ARG A 129 -12.77 1.86 -5.20
C ARG A 129 -13.64 3.10 -5.20
N ASP A 130 -13.61 3.88 -6.28
CA ASP A 130 -14.49 5.03 -6.44
C ASP A 130 -15.93 4.64 -6.84
N THR A 131 -16.79 5.65 -7.04
CA THR A 131 -18.19 5.45 -7.45
C THR A 131 -18.35 4.91 -8.87
N GLU A 132 -17.34 5.07 -9.72
CA GLU A 132 -17.29 4.59 -11.10
C GLU A 132 -16.59 3.22 -11.22
N SER A 133 -16.26 2.60 -10.07
CA SER A 133 -15.55 1.31 -9.95
C SER A 133 -14.08 1.32 -10.40
N HIS A 134 -13.47 2.50 -10.48
CA HIS A 134 -12.03 2.64 -10.69
C HIS A 134 -11.28 2.56 -9.36
N GLY A 135 -10.09 1.97 -9.40
CA GLY A 135 -9.20 1.90 -8.25
C GLY A 135 -8.31 3.13 -8.12
N TYR A 136 -8.11 3.61 -6.90
CA TYR A 136 -7.17 4.70 -6.61
C TYR A 136 -6.50 4.52 -5.25
N TRP A 137 -5.28 5.06 -5.09
CA TRP A 137 -4.60 5.13 -3.80
C TRP A 137 -5.08 6.32 -2.99
N ARG A 138 -5.37 6.09 -1.72
CA ARG A 138 -5.66 7.12 -0.74
C ARG A 138 -4.62 7.09 0.36
N GLY A 139 -3.95 8.22 0.60
CA GLY A 139 -3.12 8.42 1.78
C GLY A 139 -3.98 8.74 3.00
N HIS A 140 -3.61 8.16 4.13
CA HIS A 140 -4.18 8.41 5.45
C HIS A 140 -3.15 9.11 6.33
N GLY A 141 -3.63 10.00 7.18
CA GLY A 141 -2.79 10.71 8.14
C GLY A 141 -1.99 11.88 7.56
N TRP A 142 -2.04 12.15 6.25
CA TRP A 142 -1.42 13.34 5.66
C TRP A 142 -2.36 14.05 4.68
N ARG A 143 -2.46 15.38 4.81
CA ARG A 143 -3.23 16.26 3.95
C ARG A 143 -2.30 17.24 3.27
N GLU A 144 -2.49 17.44 1.97
CA GLU A 144 -1.89 18.56 1.26
C GLU A 144 -2.57 19.87 1.72
N ASP A 145 -1.77 20.81 2.20
CA ASP A 145 -2.20 22.12 2.62
C ASP A 145 -2.44 23.07 1.42
N GLU A 146 -2.76 24.33 1.68
CA GLU A 146 -2.99 25.33 0.63
C GLU A 146 -1.71 25.73 -0.14
N TRP A 147 -0.54 25.30 0.32
CA TRP A 147 0.78 25.57 -0.25
C TRP A 147 1.38 24.37 -0.99
N GLY A 148 0.70 23.21 -0.97
CA GLY A 148 1.20 21.96 -1.55
C GLY A 148 2.13 21.18 -0.62
N GLU A 149 2.21 21.56 0.65
CA GLU A 149 2.97 20.86 1.67
C GLU A 149 2.10 19.78 2.33
N TRP A 150 2.68 18.62 2.62
CA TRP A 150 1.97 17.53 3.28
C TRP A 150 2.08 17.68 4.80
N GLU A 151 0.94 17.83 5.47
CA GLU A 151 0.86 17.95 6.93
C GLU A 151 0.15 16.75 7.56
N ASP A 152 0.55 16.40 8.79
CA ASP A 152 -0.12 15.38 9.61
C ASP A 152 -1.59 15.79 9.83
N VAL A 153 -2.52 14.88 9.55
CA VAL A 153 -3.94 15.08 9.85
C VAL A 153 -4.10 14.90 11.35
N ALA A 154 -3.96 16.00 12.10
CA ALA A 154 -4.31 16.02 13.51
C ALA A 154 -5.75 15.50 13.65
N TYR A 155 -5.91 14.31 14.25
CA TYR A 155 -7.20 13.84 14.73
C TYR A 155 -7.64 14.80 15.84
N GLU A 156 -8.44 15.82 15.50
CA GLU A 156 -9.15 16.67 16.47
C GLU A 156 -10.26 15.91 17.19
#